data_AF-A0AAE5QCF4-F1
#
_entry.id   AF-A0AAE5QCF4-F1
#
_cell.length_a   1.000
_cell.length_b   1.000
_cell.length_c   1.000
_cell.angle_alpha   90.00
_cell.angle_beta   90.00
_cell.angle_gamma   90.00
#
_symmetry.space_group_name_H-M   'P 1'
#
loop_
_entity.id
_entity.type
_entity.pdbx_description
1 polymer ?
#
loop_
_entity_poly.entity_id
_entity_poly.type
_entity_poly.pdbx_seq_one_letter_code
_entity_poly.pdbx_strand_id
1 'polypeptide(L)'
;MNNELYPGEGLMDKEHLISLVEVVNEIYGNQDIELFYTLLATKNWEKDLIYSGRINGLPKLLELENLRLTPSLIYPKEKNWVVNTDYDLAFTTIGGETKFIEELAKRNRDGIVKIAR
;
A
#
# COMPACT_ATOMS: atom_id res chain seq x y z
N MET A 1 5.13 -19.40 9.01
CA MET A 1 4.41 -20.69 9.04
C MET A 1 3.12 -20.44 8.29
N ASN A 2 3.06 -20.78 6.99
CA ASN A 2 1.86 -20.58 6.18
C ASN A 2 0.86 -21.66 6.58
N ASN A 3 -0.12 -21.28 7.39
CA ASN A 3 -1.22 -22.16 7.72
C ASN A 3 -2.19 -22.12 6.53
N GLU A 4 -2.25 -23.20 5.74
CA GLU A 4 -3.09 -23.31 4.53
C GLU A 4 -4.61 -23.11 4.81
N LEU A 5 -4.99 -22.95 6.08
CA LEU A 5 -6.35 -22.71 6.56
C LEU A 5 -6.70 -21.23 6.75
N TYR A 6 -5.73 -20.32 6.69
CA TYR A 6 -5.96 -18.89 6.75
C TYR A 6 -5.40 -18.24 5.47
N PRO A 7 -6.17 -17.39 4.78
CA PRO A 7 -5.62 -16.62 3.66
C PRO A 7 -4.42 -15.78 4.14
N GLY A 8 -3.46 -15.54 3.24
CA GLY A 8 -2.29 -14.72 3.55
C GLY A 8 -2.68 -13.32 4.04
N GLU A 9 -1.80 -12.67 4.80
CA GLU A 9 -2.05 -11.33 5.33
C GLU A 9 -2.10 -10.32 4.17
N GLY A 10 -3.10 -9.43 4.19
CA GLY A 10 -3.38 -8.40 3.18
C GLY A 10 -2.40 -7.23 3.22
N LEU A 11 -1.11 -7.54 3.33
CA LEU A 11 0.02 -6.64 3.41
C LEU A 11 0.76 -6.56 2.08
N MET A 12 1.56 -5.51 1.93
CA MET A 12 2.46 -5.35 0.79
C MET A 12 3.90 -5.61 1.21
N ASP A 13 4.69 -6.26 0.36
CA ASP A 13 6.12 -6.40 0.56
C ASP A 13 6.84 -5.23 -0.13
N LYS A 14 8.17 -5.27 -0.10
CA LYS A 14 9.00 -4.21 -0.67
C LYS A 14 8.82 -4.13 -2.18
N GLU A 15 8.72 -5.26 -2.86
CA GLU A 15 8.52 -5.38 -4.30
C GLU A 15 7.17 -4.78 -4.71
N HIS A 16 6.10 -5.08 -3.97
CA HIS A 16 4.78 -4.50 -4.15
C HIS A 16 4.81 -2.97 -3.99
N LEU A 17 5.50 -2.44 -2.98
CA LEU A 17 5.63 -0.98 -2.79
C LEU A 17 6.47 -0.32 -3.89
N ILE A 18 7.55 -0.95 -4.36
CA ILE A 18 8.34 -0.43 -5.48
C ILE A 18 7.48 -0.35 -6.73
N SER A 19 6.75 -1.42 -7.06
CA SER A 19 5.83 -1.47 -8.20
C SER A 19 4.77 -0.36 -8.14
N LEU A 20 4.17 -0.12 -6.96
CA LEU A 20 3.26 0.99 -6.72
C LEU A 20 3.94 2.36 -7.00
N VAL A 21 5.14 2.58 -6.45
CA VAL A 21 5.88 3.84 -6.60
C VAL A 21 6.17 4.12 -8.07
N GLU A 22 6.61 3.12 -8.83
CA GLU A 22 6.89 3.28 -10.27
C GLU A 22 5.63 3.66 -11.05
N VAL A 23 4.53 2.94 -10.86
CA VAL A 23 3.26 3.22 -11.56
C VAL A 23 2.71 4.60 -11.20
N VAL A 24 2.78 5.00 -9.93
CA VAL A 24 2.36 6.35 -9.52
C VAL A 24 3.23 7.41 -10.17
N ASN A 25 4.56 7.23 -10.20
CA ASN A 25 5.46 8.18 -10.87
C ASN A 25 5.20 8.31 -12.37
N GLU A 26 4.95 7.20 -13.05
CA GLU A 26 4.66 7.21 -14.48
C GLU A 26 3.36 7.96 -14.82
N ILE A 27 2.33 7.82 -13.99
CA ILE A 27 0.99 8.36 -14.28
C ILE A 27 0.79 9.77 -13.71
N TYR A 28 1.35 10.02 -12.53
CA TYR A 28 1.07 11.23 -11.74
C TYR A 28 2.33 12.00 -11.31
N GLY A 29 3.52 11.45 -11.57
CA GLY A 29 4.79 12.01 -11.08
C GLY A 29 5.02 11.77 -9.59
N ASN A 30 5.99 12.49 -9.03
CA ASN A 30 6.39 12.34 -7.63
C ASN A 30 5.40 13.05 -6.68
N GLN A 31 4.17 12.52 -6.57
CA GLN A 31 3.08 13.11 -5.79
C GLN A 31 3.39 13.18 -4.28
N ASP A 32 2.72 14.12 -3.62
CA ASP A 32 2.65 14.17 -2.16
C ASP A 32 1.62 13.15 -1.66
N ILE A 33 2.06 12.28 -0.76
CA ILE A 33 1.25 11.20 -0.18
C ILE A 33 1.18 11.33 1.34
N GLU A 34 0.14 10.73 1.88
CA GLU A 34 -0.05 10.49 3.30
C GLU A 34 -0.17 8.98 3.55
N LEU A 35 0.34 8.57 4.71
CA LEU A 35 0.36 7.20 5.17
C LEU A 35 -0.25 7.16 6.55
N PHE A 36 -1.21 6.27 6.72
CA PHE A 36 -1.87 6.05 7.99
C PHE A 36 -1.44 4.71 8.56
N TYR A 37 -0.95 4.72 9.80
CA TYR A 37 -0.64 3.52 10.57
C TYR A 37 -1.51 3.50 11.81
N THR A 38 -2.17 2.37 12.04
CA THR A 38 -2.96 2.14 13.25
C THR A 38 -2.67 0.75 13.83
N LEU A 39 -3.00 0.57 15.11
CA LEU A 39 -2.94 -0.71 15.81
C LEU A 39 -1.59 -1.44 15.62
N LEU A 40 -1.63 -2.68 15.13
CA LEU A 40 -0.47 -3.57 15.02
C LEU A 40 0.52 -3.14 13.94
N ALA A 41 0.19 -2.18 13.08
CA ALA A 41 1.09 -1.67 12.06
C ALA A 41 2.26 -0.85 12.66
N THR A 42 2.14 -0.39 13.90
CA THR A 42 3.13 0.42 14.61
C THR A 42 3.47 -0.17 15.99
N LYS A 43 4.64 0.15 16.54
CA LYS A 43 4.96 -0.14 17.95
C LYS A 43 4.14 0.72 18.93
N ASN A 44 3.60 1.85 18.48
CA ASN A 44 2.77 2.76 19.27
C ASN A 44 1.27 2.45 19.07
N TRP A 45 0.83 1.29 19.51
CA TRP A 45 -0.53 0.78 19.30
C TRP A 45 -1.63 1.63 19.97
N GLU A 46 -1.27 2.51 20.90
CA GLU A 46 -2.20 3.43 21.57
C GLU A 46 -2.53 4.69 20.74
N LYS A 47 -1.74 5.00 19.71
CA LYS A 47 -1.91 6.21 18.90
C LYS A 47 -1.71 5.93 17.42
N ASP A 48 -2.66 6.38 16.63
CA ASP A 48 -2.52 6.42 15.19
C ASP A 48 -1.35 7.34 14.79
N LEU A 49 -0.61 6.92 13.77
CA LEU A 49 0.48 7.70 13.20
C LEU A 49 0.13 8.09 11.76
N ILE A 50 0.40 9.35 11.43
CA ILE A 50 0.32 9.86 10.07
C ILE A 50 1.72 10.29 9.65
N TYR A 51 2.18 9.77 8.51
CA TYR A 51 3.36 10.26 7.83
C TYR A 51 2.96 10.96 6.54
N SER A 52 3.68 12.01 6.18
CA SER A 52 3.52 12.69 4.90
C SER A 52 4.86 12.80 4.20
N GLY A 53 4.84 12.74 2.88
CA GLY A 53 6.05 12.84 2.09
C GLY A 53 5.78 12.65 0.61
N ARG A 54 6.86 12.43 -0.14
CA ARG A 54 6.82 12.14 -1.57
C ARG A 54 6.75 10.64 -1.81
N ILE A 55 6.05 10.19 -2.84
CA ILE A 55 5.93 8.76 -3.19
C ILE A 55 7.29 8.05 -3.33
N ASN A 56 8.32 8.73 -3.83
CA ASN A 56 9.68 8.19 -3.91
C ASN A 56 10.31 7.82 -2.56
N GLY A 57 9.80 8.39 -1.46
CA GLY A 57 10.24 8.07 -0.11
C GLY A 57 9.59 6.81 0.47
N LEU A 58 8.50 6.31 -0.12
CA LEU A 58 7.68 5.24 0.44
C LEU A 58 8.47 3.96 0.78
N PRO A 59 9.34 3.42 -0.10
CA PRO A 59 10.05 2.17 0.21
C PRO A 59 11.01 2.27 1.40
N LYS A 60 11.50 3.47 1.71
CA LYS A 60 12.42 3.71 2.85
C LYS A 60 11.72 3.63 4.19
N LEU A 61 10.39 3.76 4.22
CA LEU A 61 9.65 3.71 5.47
C LEU A 61 9.57 2.30 6.05
N LEU A 62 9.71 1.26 5.21
CA LEU A 62 9.84 -0.12 5.69
C LEU A 62 11.10 -0.35 6.54
N GLU A 63 12.07 0.56 6.48
CA GLU A 63 13.33 0.47 7.22
C GLU A 63 13.25 1.16 8.60
N LEU A 64 12.13 1.82 8.93
CA LEU A 64 11.96 2.49 10.22
C LEU A 64 11.65 1.49 11.33
N GLU A 65 12.53 1.43 12.33
CA GLU A 65 12.41 0.47 13.44
C GLU A 65 11.13 0.62 14.28
N ASN A 66 10.46 1.77 14.26
CA ASN A 66 9.23 2.00 15.04
C ASN A 66 7.96 1.46 14.35
N LEU A 67 8.08 1.05 13.08
CA LEU A 67 7.00 0.45 12.30
C LEU A 67 7.12 -1.08 12.34
N ARG A 68 5.99 -1.77 12.25
CA ARG A 68 5.93 -3.23 12.32
C ARG A 68 5.46 -3.86 11.02
N LEU A 69 4.43 -3.29 10.40
CA LEU A 69 3.80 -3.77 9.17
C LEU A 69 3.73 -2.63 8.14
N THR A 70 3.08 -2.87 7.00
CA THR A 70 2.76 -1.81 6.04
C THR A 70 1.78 -0.78 6.57
N PRO A 71 1.73 0.44 6.00
CA PRO A 71 0.70 1.40 6.33
C PRO A 71 -0.69 0.83 6.06
N SER A 72 -1.62 1.02 6.99
CA SER A 72 -3.02 0.64 6.81
C SER A 72 -3.66 1.38 5.64
N LEU A 73 -3.30 2.67 5.43
CA LEU A 73 -3.67 3.40 4.22
C LEU A 73 -2.48 4.12 3.59
N ILE A 74 -2.48 4.19 2.27
CA ILE A 74 -1.57 4.99 1.44
C ILE A 74 -2.44 5.75 0.45
N TYR A 75 -2.38 7.08 0.46
CA TYR A 75 -3.16 7.88 -0.47
C TYR A 75 -2.48 9.23 -0.79
N PRO A 76 -2.68 9.79 -1.98
CA PRO A 76 -2.19 11.10 -2.36
C PRO A 76 -3.15 12.19 -1.86
N LYS A 77 -2.65 13.43 -1.73
CA LYS A 77 -3.50 14.57 -1.35
C LYS A 77 -4.60 14.86 -2.37
N GLU A 78 -4.36 14.51 -3.63
CA GLU A 78 -5.29 14.66 -4.75
C GLU A 78 -6.46 13.65 -4.71
N LYS A 79 -6.39 12.61 -3.87
CA LYS A 79 -7.45 11.59 -3.68
C LYS A 79 -7.87 10.85 -4.96
N ASN A 80 -6.95 10.69 -5.90
CA ASN A 80 -7.14 9.98 -7.17
C ASN A 80 -6.86 8.48 -7.09
N TRP A 81 -6.23 8.00 -6.01
CA TRP A 81 -6.04 6.58 -5.70
C TRP A 81 -5.92 6.35 -4.19
N VAL A 82 -6.05 5.10 -3.75
CA VAL A 82 -5.84 4.66 -2.38
C VAL A 82 -5.39 3.20 -2.38
N VAL A 83 -4.47 2.87 -1.48
CA VAL A 83 -4.15 1.50 -1.10
C VAL A 83 -4.58 1.32 0.35
N ASN A 84 -5.29 0.22 0.61
CA ASN A 84 -5.73 -0.18 1.93
C ASN A 84 -5.18 -1.58 2.24
N THR A 85 -4.26 -1.65 3.22
CA THR A 85 -3.67 -2.90 3.70
C THR A 85 -4.23 -3.22 5.07
N ASP A 86 -4.45 -4.50 5.33
CA ASP A 86 -5.03 -4.96 6.59
C ASP A 86 -4.51 -6.37 6.89
N TYR A 87 -3.91 -6.53 8.06
CA TYR A 87 -3.33 -7.80 8.50
C TYR A 87 -4.41 -8.84 8.85
N ASP A 88 -5.64 -8.41 9.12
CA ASP A 88 -6.77 -9.29 9.40
C ASP A 88 -7.48 -9.75 8.11
N LEU A 89 -7.15 -9.15 6.95
CA LEU A 89 -7.77 -9.47 5.66
C LEU A 89 -6.87 -10.31 4.77
N ALA A 90 -7.49 -11.06 3.87
CA ALA A 90 -6.82 -11.89 2.87
C ALA A 90 -6.11 -11.11 1.76
N PHE A 91 -6.51 -9.85 1.55
CA PHE A 91 -6.15 -9.07 0.37
C PHE A 91 -5.95 -7.60 0.73
N THR A 92 -4.94 -6.99 0.12
CA THR A 92 -4.87 -5.53 -0.03
C THR A 92 -5.93 -5.08 -1.04
N THR A 93 -6.62 -3.98 -0.74
CA THR A 93 -7.58 -3.36 -1.67
C THR A 93 -7.01 -2.08 -2.23
N ILE A 94 -7.13 -1.90 -3.55
CA ILE A 94 -6.59 -0.74 -4.27
C ILE A 94 -7.73 -0.10 -5.06
N GLY A 95 -7.96 1.18 -4.81
CA GLY A 95 -8.94 1.99 -5.53
C GLY A 95 -8.25 3.14 -6.27
N GLY A 96 -8.80 3.56 -7.40
CA GLY A 96 -8.28 4.71 -8.13
C GLY A 96 -8.84 4.81 -9.54
N GLU A 97 -8.30 5.76 -10.30
CA GLU A 97 -8.66 5.94 -11.70
C GLU A 97 -8.35 4.69 -12.54
N THR A 98 -9.16 4.42 -13.56
CA THR A 98 -9.04 3.22 -14.42
C THR A 98 -7.62 3.04 -14.98
N LYS A 99 -6.98 4.12 -15.45
CA LYS A 99 -5.61 4.07 -16.00
C LYS A 99 -4.58 3.58 -14.98
N PHE A 100 -4.75 3.92 -13.71
CA PHE A 100 -3.86 3.53 -12.62
C PHE A 100 -4.05 2.05 -12.29
N ILE A 101 -5.30 1.61 -12.11
CA ILE A 101 -5.60 0.20 -11.83
C ILE A 101 -5.16 -0.70 -12.98
N GLU A 102 -5.32 -0.26 -14.23
CA GLU A 102 -4.91 -1.04 -15.41
C GLU A 102 -3.40 -1.22 -15.50
N GLU A 103 -2.62 -0.15 -15.32
CA GLU A 103 -1.15 -0.28 -15.39
C GLU A 103 -0.61 -1.09 -14.21
N LEU A 104 -1.19 -0.92 -13.01
CA LEU A 104 -0.81 -1.70 -11.83
C LEU A 104 -1.12 -3.19 -12.00
N ALA A 105 -2.31 -3.55 -12.49
CA ALA A 105 -2.68 -4.94 -12.76
C ALA A 105 -1.83 -5.56 -13.88
N LYS A 106 -1.52 -4.78 -14.93
CA LYS A 106 -0.67 -5.23 -16.04
C LYS A 106 0.77 -5.53 -15.62
N ARG A 107 1.32 -4.76 -14.67
CA ARG A 107 2.68 -4.96 -14.12
C ARG A 107 2.74 -6.13 -13.14
N ASN A 108 1.66 -6.35 -12.38
CA ASN A 108 1.58 -7.38 -11.34
C ASN A 108 0.55 -8.46 -11.71
N ARG A 109 0.70 -9.08 -12.89
CA ARG A 109 -0.32 -9.96 -13.49
C ARG A 109 -0.76 -11.13 -12.60
N ASP A 110 0.17 -11.67 -11.82
CA ASP A 110 -0.08 -12.83 -10.98
C ASP A 110 -0.45 -12.45 -9.54
N GLY A 111 -0.39 -11.15 -9.19
CA GLY A 111 -0.60 -10.65 -7.82
C GLY A 111 -1.77 -9.67 -7.66
N ILE A 112 -2.23 -9.04 -8.74
CA ILE A 112 -3.32 -8.05 -8.70
C ILE A 112 -4.42 -8.43 -9.68
N VAL A 113 -5.60 -8.73 -9.11
CA VAL A 113 -6.81 -9.03 -9.87
C VAL A 113 -7.70 -7.79 -9.94
N LYS A 114 -7.99 -7.33 -11.17
CA LYS A 114 -8.97 -6.26 -11.40
C LYS A 114 -10.38 -6.84 -11.26
N ILE A 115 -11.13 -6.39 -10.26
CA ILE A 115 -12.57 -6.67 -10.16
C ILE A 115 -13.29 -5.61 -11.00
N ALA A 116 -13.64 -5.97 -12.25
CA ALA A 116 -14.43 -5.10 -13.10
C ALA A 116 -15.88 -5.03 -12.60
N ARG A 117 -16.51 -3.85 -12.74
CA ARG A 117 -17.96 -3.72 -12.71
C ARG A 117 -18.57 -4.15 -14.04
#